data_AF-A0A7V2UN65-F1
#
_entry.id   AF-A0A7V2UN65-F1
#
_cell.length_a   1.000
_cell.length_b   1.000
_cell.length_c   1.000
_cell.angle_alpha   90.00
_cell.angle_beta   90.00
_cell.angle_gamma   90.00
#
_symmetry.space_group_name_H-M   'P 1'
#
loop_
_entity.id
_entity.type
_entity.pdbx_description
1 polymer ?
#
loop_
_entity_poly.entity_id
_entity_poly.type
_entity_poly.pdbx_seq_one_letter_code
_entity_poly.pdbx_strand_id
1 'polypeptide(L)'
;KTFAAAAAGADWFSVPGMGISMVNAKGAESWPISTASFILMYKQPADKAASAEALKFFDWAFSKGKAMATELDYVPLPDKLTAEIRSKVWSQVQK
;
A
#
# COMPACT_ATOMS: atom_id res chain seq x y z
N LYS A 1 14.97 -15.18 2.24
CA LYS A 1 14.76 -13.95 1.44
C LYS A 1 13.27 -13.80 1.13
N THR A 2 12.65 -12.65 1.35
CA THR A 2 11.21 -12.41 1.13
C THR A 2 10.94 -11.00 0.61
N PHE A 3 9.84 -10.86 -0.13
CA PHE A 3 9.29 -9.57 -0.52
C PHE A 3 8.83 -8.73 0.71
N ALA A 4 8.45 -9.40 1.80
CA ALA A 4 8.00 -8.75 3.03
C ALA A 4 9.13 -8.01 3.74
N ALA A 5 10.34 -8.58 3.74
CA ALA A 5 11.53 -7.93 4.28
C ALA A 5 11.87 -6.64 3.49
N ALA A 6 11.75 -6.67 2.17
CA ALA A 6 11.96 -5.49 1.32
C ALA A 6 10.93 -4.38 1.61
N ALA A 7 9.65 -4.73 1.80
CA ALA A 7 8.57 -3.77 2.08
C ALA A 7 8.68 -3.14 3.49
N ALA A 8 9.16 -3.89 4.48
CA ALA A 8 9.27 -3.42 5.87
C ALA A 8 10.41 -2.41 6.08
N GLY A 9 11.50 -2.52 5.31
CA GLY A 9 12.64 -1.61 5.38
C GLY A 9 12.48 -0.30 4.58
N ALA A 10 11.36 -0.14 3.89
CA ALA A 10 11.09 0.97 2.99
C ALA A 10 10.50 2.18 3.74
N ASP A 11 11.02 3.38 3.46
CA ASP A 11 10.44 4.65 3.95
C ASP A 11 9.40 5.18 2.95
N TRP A 12 8.19 4.64 3.05
CA TRP A 12 7.07 4.88 2.13
C TRP A 12 6.64 6.35 2.00
N PHE A 13 7.01 7.23 2.93
CA PHE A 13 6.59 8.63 2.92
C PHE A 13 7.75 9.60 2.69
N SER A 14 8.95 9.09 2.40
CA SER A 14 10.14 9.91 2.07
C SER A 14 9.99 10.71 0.78
N VAL A 15 9.10 10.28 -0.14
CA VAL A 15 8.85 10.94 -1.43
C VAL A 15 7.34 11.11 -1.68
N PRO A 16 6.93 12.12 -2.48
CA PRO A 16 5.54 12.31 -2.86
C PRO A 16 4.93 11.06 -3.52
N GLY A 17 3.67 10.75 -3.15
CA GLY A 17 2.91 9.67 -3.76
C GLY A 17 3.35 8.25 -3.39
N MET A 18 4.26 8.09 -2.40
CA MET A 18 4.82 6.79 -2.01
C MET A 18 5.62 6.08 -3.13
N GLY A 19 6.09 6.84 -4.13
CA GLY A 19 6.82 6.34 -5.29
C GLY A 19 8.28 5.97 -4.99
N ILE A 20 8.52 5.16 -3.95
CA ILE A 20 9.85 4.66 -3.60
C ILE A 20 10.26 3.48 -4.47
N SER A 21 11.56 3.34 -4.74
CA SER A 21 12.11 2.12 -5.33
C SER A 21 12.39 1.08 -4.26
N MET A 22 11.92 -0.15 -4.49
CA MET A 22 12.22 -1.32 -3.66
C MET A 22 13.23 -2.27 -4.32
N VAL A 23 13.81 -1.86 -5.46
CA VAL A 23 14.91 -2.60 -6.10
C VAL A 23 16.16 -2.48 -5.23
N ASN A 24 16.80 -3.61 -4.94
CA ASN A 24 17.93 -3.72 -4.01
C ASN A 24 17.64 -3.12 -2.62
N ALA A 25 16.41 -3.32 -2.11
CA ALA A 25 16.06 -2.90 -0.76
C ALA A 25 17.06 -3.45 0.28
N LYS A 26 17.42 -2.62 1.26
CA LYS A 26 18.33 -3.02 2.35
C LYS A 26 17.71 -4.16 3.17
N GLY A 27 18.56 -5.03 3.71
CA GLY A 27 18.15 -6.18 4.53
C GLY A 27 18.66 -7.50 3.95
N ALA A 28 19.27 -8.34 4.79
CA ALA A 28 19.87 -9.62 4.38
C ALA A 28 18.84 -10.57 3.74
N GLU A 29 17.58 -10.43 4.15
CA GLU A 29 16.46 -11.23 3.65
C GLU A 29 15.68 -10.54 2.53
N SER A 30 16.09 -9.38 2.01
CA SER A 30 15.32 -8.68 0.98
C SER A 30 15.47 -9.35 -0.39
N TRP A 31 14.36 -9.55 -1.10
CA TRP A 31 14.40 -10.03 -2.48
C TRP A 31 14.89 -8.91 -3.43
N PRO A 32 15.85 -9.15 -4.35
CA PRO A 32 16.56 -8.07 -5.07
C PRO A 32 15.66 -7.22 -5.98
N ILE A 33 14.64 -7.83 -6.59
CA ILE A 33 13.72 -7.14 -7.50
C ILE A 33 12.32 -7.24 -6.89
N SER A 34 11.98 -6.27 -6.06
CA SER A 34 10.66 -6.13 -5.44
C SER A 34 10.04 -4.82 -5.88
N THR A 35 8.72 -4.79 -6.05
CA THR A 35 7.98 -3.54 -6.33
C THR A 35 6.63 -3.56 -5.66
N ALA A 36 6.12 -2.36 -5.34
CA ALA A 36 4.73 -2.16 -4.99
C ALA A 36 3.86 -1.99 -6.23
N SER A 37 2.57 -2.29 -6.09
CA SER A 37 1.53 -1.85 -7.02
C SER A 37 0.74 -0.71 -6.36
N PHE A 38 0.25 0.23 -7.18
CA PHE A 38 -0.38 1.45 -6.70
C PHE A 38 -1.78 1.62 -7.27
N ILE A 39 -2.67 2.13 -6.43
CA ILE A 39 -4.00 2.60 -6.82
C ILE A 39 -3.97 4.12 -6.87
N LEU A 40 -4.47 4.69 -7.96
CA LEU A 40 -4.59 6.14 -8.13
C LEU A 40 -6.04 6.56 -7.88
N MET A 41 -6.20 7.63 -7.10
CA MET A 41 -7.50 8.21 -6.75
C MET A 41 -7.44 9.72 -6.93
N TYR A 42 -8.52 10.33 -7.41
CA TYR A 42 -8.66 11.79 -7.44
C TYR A 42 -8.76 12.35 -6.02
N LYS A 43 -8.01 13.42 -5.73
CA LYS A 43 -8.18 14.17 -4.48
C LYS A 43 -9.52 14.88 -4.41
N GLN A 44 -10.03 15.35 -5.56
CA GLN A 44 -11.33 15.98 -5.71
C GLN A 44 -12.14 15.17 -6.72
N PRO A 45 -12.74 14.05 -6.31
CA PRO A 45 -13.48 13.20 -7.24
C PRO A 45 -14.78 13.89 -7.68
N ALA A 46 -15.12 13.73 -8.96
CA ALA A 46 -16.41 14.17 -9.49
C ALA A 46 -17.56 13.38 -8.86
N ASP A 47 -17.37 12.06 -8.68
CA ASP A 47 -18.28 11.19 -7.96
C ASP A 47 -17.68 10.81 -6.59
N LYS A 48 -18.17 11.50 -5.55
CA LYS A 48 -17.76 11.30 -4.17
C LYS A 48 -18.24 9.97 -3.60
N ALA A 49 -19.45 9.54 -3.96
CA ALA A 49 -20.02 8.29 -3.48
C ALA A 49 -19.21 7.10 -3.99
N ALA A 50 -18.89 7.06 -5.29
CA ALA A 50 -18.04 6.02 -5.87
C ALA A 50 -16.66 5.98 -5.22
N SER A 51 -16.06 7.15 -4.95
CA SER A 51 -14.75 7.24 -4.29
C SER A 51 -14.79 6.74 -2.85
N ALA A 52 -15.86 7.04 -2.11
CA ALA A 52 -16.06 6.53 -0.76
C ALA A 52 -16.18 5.00 -0.74
N GLU A 53 -16.93 4.40 -1.68
CA GLU A 53 -17.06 2.95 -1.79
C GLU A 53 -15.75 2.27 -2.21
N ALA A 54 -14.99 2.87 -3.12
CA ALA A 54 -13.65 2.37 -3.48
C ALA A 54 -12.72 2.33 -2.25
N LEU A 55 -12.72 3.39 -1.43
CA LEU A 55 -11.93 3.41 -0.20
C LEU A 55 -12.40 2.36 0.82
N LYS A 56 -13.73 2.13 0.96
CA LYS A 56 -14.26 1.04 1.80
C LYS A 56 -13.81 -0.34 1.32
N PHE A 57 -13.81 -0.57 0.01
CA PHE A 57 -13.33 -1.81 -0.57
C PHE A 57 -11.86 -2.07 -0.22
N PHE A 58 -10.99 -1.08 -0.41
CA PHE A 58 -9.57 -1.24 -0.06
C PHE A 58 -9.33 -1.33 1.45
N ASP A 59 -10.18 -0.71 2.27
CA ASP A 59 -10.14 -0.86 3.73
C ASP A 59 -10.47 -2.30 4.16
N TRP A 60 -11.49 -2.88 3.54
CA TRP A 60 -11.81 -4.29 3.69
C TRP A 60 -10.67 -5.18 3.18
N ALA A 61 -10.06 -4.85 2.03
CA ALA A 61 -8.94 -5.63 1.49
C ALA A 61 -7.72 -5.63 2.44
N PHE A 62 -7.39 -4.49 3.06
CA PHE A 62 -6.31 -4.44 4.06
C PHE A 62 -6.62 -5.24 5.33
N SER A 63 -7.89 -5.32 5.75
CA SER A 63 -8.28 -5.99 7.00
C SER A 63 -8.60 -7.48 6.82
N LYS A 64 -9.15 -7.89 5.68
CA LYS A 64 -9.66 -9.24 5.41
C LYS A 64 -8.97 -9.94 4.23
N GLY A 65 -8.29 -9.20 3.37
CA GLY A 65 -7.66 -9.72 2.14
C GLY A 65 -6.26 -10.31 2.30
N LYS A 66 -5.66 -10.28 3.51
CA LYS A 66 -4.27 -10.71 3.70
C LYS A 66 -4.01 -12.16 3.30
N ALA A 67 -4.94 -13.06 3.64
CA ALA A 67 -4.85 -14.48 3.29
C ALA A 67 -4.91 -14.66 1.76
N MET A 68 -5.87 -14.02 1.09
CA MET A 68 -6.01 -14.04 -0.37
C MET A 68 -4.76 -13.53 -1.08
N ALA A 69 -4.11 -12.47 -0.56
CA ALA A 69 -2.86 -11.98 -1.12
C ALA A 69 -1.74 -13.03 -0.99
N THR A 70 -1.63 -13.65 0.20
CA THR A 70 -0.59 -14.65 0.48
C THR A 70 -0.77 -15.92 -0.35
N GLU A 71 -2.02 -16.34 -0.61
CA GLU A 71 -2.35 -17.49 -1.48
C GLU A 71 -1.91 -17.29 -2.94
N LEU A 72 -1.77 -16.03 -3.37
CA LEU A 72 -1.28 -15.64 -4.69
C LEU A 72 0.20 -15.22 -4.67
N ASP A 73 0.94 -15.56 -3.61
CA ASP A 73 2.34 -15.20 -3.38
C ASP A 73 2.62 -13.68 -3.30
N TYR A 74 1.59 -12.87 -3.09
CA TYR A 74 1.75 -11.44 -2.79
C TYR A 74 2.03 -11.20 -1.31
N VAL A 75 2.76 -10.13 -1.05
CA VAL A 75 3.00 -9.67 0.31
C VAL A 75 1.91 -8.70 0.76
N PRO A 76 1.15 -9.03 1.81
CA PRO A 76 0.25 -8.07 2.42
C PRO A 76 1.04 -6.94 3.08
N LEU A 77 0.56 -5.71 2.94
CA LEU A 77 1.17 -4.55 3.59
C LEU A 77 1.09 -4.68 5.13
N PRO A 78 2.13 -4.27 5.87
CA PRO A 78 2.10 -4.25 7.33
C PRO A 78 0.97 -3.38 7.89
N ASP A 79 0.40 -3.76 9.04
CA ASP A 79 -0.72 -3.02 9.65
C ASP A 79 -0.38 -1.55 9.92
N LYS A 80 0.84 -1.30 10.41
CA LYS A 80 1.36 0.06 10.62
C LYS A 80 1.28 0.89 9.33
N LEU A 81 1.75 0.33 8.21
CA LEU A 81 1.75 1.04 6.92
C LEU A 81 0.32 1.30 6.44
N THR A 82 -0.59 0.32 6.53
CA THR A 82 -1.98 0.54 6.13
C THR A 82 -2.69 1.59 7.00
N ALA A 83 -2.35 1.70 8.29
CA ALA A 83 -2.86 2.75 9.17
C ALA A 83 -2.32 4.14 8.79
N GLU A 84 -1.06 4.23 8.38
CA GLU A 84 -0.48 5.47 7.86
C GLU A 84 -1.10 5.88 6.52
N ILE A 85 -1.38 4.93 5.62
CA ILE A 85 -2.09 5.20 4.36
C ILE A 85 -3.47 5.80 4.63
N ARG A 86 -4.24 5.22 5.57
CA ARG A 86 -5.56 5.74 5.95
C ARG A 86 -5.48 7.18 6.49
N SER A 87 -4.53 7.45 7.37
CA SER A 87 -4.44 8.75 8.06
C SER A 87 -3.79 9.85 7.21
N LYS A 88 -2.77 9.52 6.41
CA LYS A 88 -1.96 10.49 5.66
C LYS A 88 -2.37 10.64 4.20
N VAL A 89 -2.90 9.59 3.57
CA VAL A 89 -3.20 9.58 2.13
C VAL A 89 -4.70 9.70 1.88
N TRP A 90 -5.51 8.82 2.49
CA TRP A 90 -6.95 8.82 2.23
C TRP A 90 -7.67 10.05 2.78
N SER A 91 -7.11 10.69 3.81
CA SER A 91 -7.59 11.98 4.33
C SER A 91 -7.49 13.12 3.30
N GLN A 92 -6.69 12.96 2.25
CA GLN A 92 -6.57 13.95 1.16
C GLN A 92 -7.68 13.82 0.09
N VAL A 93 -8.48 12.74 0.13
CA VAL A 93 -9.59 12.52 -0.81
C VAL A 93 -10.85 13.18 -0.25
N GLN A 94 -11.40 14.13 -1.00
CA GLN A 94 -12.67 14.81 -0.69
C GLN A 94 -13.86 13.91 -1.04
N LYS A 95 -14.01 12.83 -0.28
CA LYS A 95 -15.12 11.89 -0.31
C LYS A 95 -16.42 12.49 0.24
#